data_AF-A0A9D4H8Y8-F1
#
_entry.id   AF-A0A9D4H8Y8-F1
#
_cell.length_a   1.000
_cell.length_b   1.000
_cell.length_c   1.000
_cell.angle_alpha   90.00
_cell.angle_beta   90.00
_cell.angle_gamma   90.00
#
_symmetry.space_group_name_H-M   'P 1'
#
loop_
_entity.id
_entity.type
_entity.pdbx_description
1 polymer ?
#
loop_
_entity_poly.entity_id
_entity_poly.type
_entity_poly.pdbx_seq_one_letter_code
_entity_poly.pdbx_strand_id
1 'polypeptide(L)' 'MPLVKWRKGYLDLRPNEEPTRGRYVLNVSNILESTNYTCVAQSDLGNIEKEVHIKVKGR' A
#
# COMPACT_ATOMS: atom_id res chain seq x y z
N MET A 1 -10.52 -2.86 15.03
CA MET A 1 -9.86 -3.41 13.81
C MET A 1 -9.50 -2.25 12.90
N PRO A 2 -8.24 -2.13 12.45
CA PRO A 2 -7.78 -0.97 11.67
C PRO A 2 -8.32 -1.00 10.23
N LEU A 3 -8.46 0.18 9.65
CA LEU A 3 -8.63 0.41 8.23
C LEU A 3 -7.28 0.29 7.53
N VAL A 4 -7.21 -0.45 6.44
CA VAL A 4 -6.00 -0.77 5.71
C VAL A 4 -6.09 -0.19 4.31
N LYS A 5 -5.05 0.54 3.89
CA LYS A 5 -4.91 1.10 2.55
C LYS A 5 -3.47 0.99 2.05
N TRP A 6 -3.28 1.20 0.75
CA TRP A 6 -1.97 1.19 0.10
C TRP A 6 -1.64 2.53 -0.52
N ARG A 7 -0.38 2.95 -0.36
CA ARG A 7 0.18 4.13 -1.03
C ARG A 7 1.42 3.76 -1.83
N LYS A 8 1.72 4.55 -2.86
CA LYS A 8 2.99 4.54 -3.59
C LYS A 8 3.67 5.89 -3.35
N GLY A 9 4.74 5.90 -2.55
CA GLY A 9 5.29 7.15 -2.02
C GLY A 9 4.26 7.89 -1.17
N TYR A 10 3.93 9.14 -1.55
CA TYR A 10 2.90 9.96 -0.88
C TYR A 10 1.50 9.82 -1.49
N LEU A 11 1.36 9.09 -2.60
CA LEU A 11 0.09 8.96 -3.32
C LEU A 11 -0.71 7.76 -2.81
N ASP A 12 -1.92 8.02 -2.34
CA ASP A 12 -2.91 6.98 -2.08
C ASP A 12 -3.33 6.32 -3.39
N LEU A 13 -3.29 4.99 -3.47
CA LEU A 13 -3.63 4.27 -4.70
C LEU A 13 -5.14 4.27 -4.97
N ARG A 14 -5.98 4.41 -3.95
CA ARG A 14 -7.45 4.42 -4.09
C ARG A 14 -8.10 5.49 -3.19
N PRO A 15 -7.87 6.78 -3.46
CA PRO A 15 -8.34 7.88 -2.60
C PRO A 15 -9.86 8.03 -2.56
N ASN A 16 -10.56 7.55 -3.59
CA ASN A 16 -12.01 7.67 -3.72
C ASN A 16 -12.77 6.42 -3.27
N GLU A 17 -12.06 5.38 -2.81
CA GLU A 17 -12.67 4.13 -2.32
C GLU A 17 -12.54 4.06 -0.79
N GLU A 18 -13.55 3.48 -0.14
CA GLU A 18 -13.45 3.23 1.30
C GLU A 18 -12.35 2.20 1.60
N PRO A 19 -11.46 2.48 2.57
CA PRO A 19 -10.42 1.54 2.97
C PRO A 19 -11.01 0.24 3.53
N THR A 20 -10.39 -0.89 3.21
CA THR A 20 -10.82 -2.19 3.73
C THR A 20 -10.47 -2.34 5.21
N ARG A 21 -11.30 -3.03 5.98
CA ARG A 21 -11.03 -3.30 7.40
C ARG A 21 -10.19 -4.58 7.56
N GLY A 22 -9.09 -4.50 8.32
CA GLY A 22 -8.26 -5.62 8.74
C GLY A 22 -7.34 -6.24 7.69
N ARG A 23 -7.75 -6.31 6.41
CA ARG A 23 -6.92 -6.92 5.34
C ARG A 23 -7.17 -6.25 3.98
N TYR A 24 -6.09 -5.75 3.38
CA TYR A 24 -6.05 -5.29 1.98
C TYR A 24 -4.94 -6.03 1.22
N VAL A 25 -5.28 -6.76 0.16
CA VAL A 25 -4.30 -7.34 -0.79
C VAL A 25 -4.15 -6.45 -2.01
N LEU A 26 -2.95 -5.87 -2.23
CA LEU A 26 -2.65 -5.07 -3.41
C LEU A 26 -2.18 -5.97 -4.54
N ASN A 27 -2.95 -6.04 -5.62
CA ASN A 27 -2.53 -6.70 -6.86
C ASN A 27 -1.85 -5.68 -7.77
N VAL A 28 -0.60 -5.97 -8.14
CA VAL A 28 0.21 -5.14 -9.04
C VAL A 28 0.58 -5.93 -10.29
N SER A 29 0.54 -5.28 -11.45
CA SER A 29 0.85 -5.87 -12.75
C SER A 29 1.63 -4.87 -13.61
N ASN A 30 2.39 -5.36 -14.59
CA ASN A 30 3.16 -4.52 -15.52
C ASN A 30 4.12 -3.54 -14.83
N ILE A 31 4.81 -3.97 -13.78
CA ILE A 31 5.84 -3.15 -13.12
C ILE A 31 7.09 -3.11 -14.00
N LEU A 32 7.36 -1.95 -14.60
CA LEU A 32 8.53 -1.71 -15.46
C LEU A 32 9.76 -1.26 -14.65
N GLU A 33 9.54 -0.53 -13.55
CA GLU A 33 10.59 0.05 -12.72
C GLU A 33 10.42 -0.38 -11.26
N SER A 34 11.54 -0.57 -10.57
CA SER A 34 11.54 -0.91 -9.15
C SER A 34 10.88 0.21 -8.34
N THR A 35 9.98 -0.13 -7.43
CA THR A 35 9.19 0.87 -6.72
C THR A 35 8.76 0.40 -5.34
N ASN A 36 8.49 1.37 -4.46
CA ASN A 36 8.08 1.13 -3.09
C ASN A 36 6.56 1.31 -2.94
N TYR A 37 5.94 0.36 -2.27
CA TYR A 37 4.56 0.44 -1.84
C TYR A 37 4.50 0.42 -0.33
N THR A 38 3.67 1.25 0.28
CA THR A 38 3.47 1.25 1.74
C THR A 38 2.05 0.81 2.06
N CYS A 39 1.93 -0.17 2.96
CA CYS A 39 0.68 -0.52 3.61
C CYS A 39 0.51 0.37 4.85
N VAL A 40 -0.63 1.04 4.95
CA VAL A 40 -0.98 1.90 6.07
C VAL A 40 -2.18 1.29 6.77
N ALA A 41 -2.05 0.97 8.05
CA ALA A 41 -3.15 0.53 8.90
C ALA A 41 -3.45 1.58 9.96
N GLN A 42 -4.67 2.12 9.93
CA GLN A 42 -5.13 3.24 10.76
C GLN A 42 -6.30 2.79 11.65
N SER A 43 -6.27 3.20 12.91
CA SER A 43 -7.36 3.05 13.88
C SER A 43 -7.46 4.29 14.75
N ASP A 44 -8.50 4.37 15.57
CA ASP A 44 -8.67 5.49 16.52
C ASP A 44 -7.51 5.61 17.53
N LEU A 45 -6.75 4.53 17.74
CA LEU A 45 -5.58 4.50 18.62
C LEU A 45 -4.28 4.94 17.93
N GLY A 46 -4.27 5.08 16.60
CA GLY A 46 -3.11 5.50 15.83
C GLY A 46 -2.91 4.77 14.51
N ASN A 47 -1.78 5.07 13.88
CA ASN A 47 -1.41 4.62 12.54
C ASN A 47 -0.11 3.83 12.58
N ILE A 48 -0.05 2.73 11.82
CA ILE A 48 1.17 1.97 11.56
C ILE A 48 1.40 1.85 10.06
N GLU A 49 2.67 1.87 9.66
CA GLU A 49 3.06 1.85 8.25
C GLU A 49 4.13 0.79 8.01
N LYS A 50 4.02 0.06 6.90
CA LYS A 50 5.04 -0.89 6.47
C LYS A 50 5.32 -0.75 4.98
N GLU A 51 6.56 -0.47 4.65
CA GLU A 51 7.03 -0.36 3.26
C GLU A 51 7.48 -1.72 2.71
N VAL A 52 7.16 -1.94 1.44
CA VAL A 52 7.54 -3.09 0.63
C VAL A 52 8.24 -2.57 -0.63
N HIS A 53 9.50 -2.96 -0.81
CA HIS A 53 10.25 -2.65 -2.02
C HIS A 53 10.04 -3.76 -3.06
N ILE A 54 9.49 -3.40 -4.20
CA ILE A 54 9.39 -4.30 -5.35
C ILE A 54 10.55 -4.00 -6.29
N LYS A 55 11.42 -4.99 -6.48
CA LYS A 55 12.58 -4.88 -7.35
C LYS A 55 12.35 -5.61 -8.67
N VAL A 56 12.43 -4.87 -9.78
CA VAL A 56 12.52 -5.44 -11.12
C VAL A 56 13.99 -5.72 -11.41
N LYS A 57 14.34 -6.98 -11.67
CA LYS A 57 15.68 -7.34 -12.14
C LYS A 57 15.67 -7.34 -13.67
N GLY A 58 16.43 -6.42 -14.27
CA GLY A 58 16.79 -6.49 -15.67
C GLY A 58 17.72 -7.68 -15.95
N ARG A 59 17.86 -8.03 -17.23
CA ARG A 59 18.78 -9.06 -17.71
C ARG A 59 20.21 -8.55 -17.75
#